data_AF-A0A970MDK6-F1
#
_entry.id   AF-A0A970MDK6-F1
#
_cell.length_a   1.000
_cell.length_b   1.000
_cell.length_c   1.000
_cell.angle_alpha   90.00
_cell.angle_beta   90.00
_cell.angle_gamma   90.00
#
_symmetry.space_group_name_H-M   'P 1'
#
loop_
_entity.id
_entity.type
_entity.pdbx_description
1 polymer ?
#
loop_
_entity_poly.entity_id
_entity_poly.type
_entity_poly.pdbx_seq_one_letter_code
_entity_poly.pdbx_strand_id
1 'polypeptide(L)' 'MEPLVVDLLQKKLEKEINEVLKQLELQVDKVEFRSNEKLALVINLRSNSW' A
#
# COMPACT_ATOMS: atom_id res chain seq x y z
N MET A 1 12.08 3.67 -13.02
CA MET A 1 10.71 3.18 -13.24
C MET A 1 9.88 4.41 -13.58
N GLU A 2 9.12 4.41 -14.68
CA GLU A 2 8.32 5.58 -15.06
C GLU A 2 7.25 5.88 -13.99
N PRO A 3 7.00 7.16 -13.63
CA PRO A 3 6.06 7.53 -12.57
C PRO A 3 4.67 6.89 -12.72
N LEU A 4 4.16 6.80 -13.95
CA LEU A 4 2.85 6.21 -14.25
C LEU A 4 2.75 4.72 -13.85
N VAL A 5 3.83 3.96 -14.02
CA VAL A 5 3.87 2.55 -13.67
C VAL A 5 3.84 2.37 -12.15
N VAL A 6 4.55 3.23 -11.41
CA VAL A 6 4.56 3.22 -9.95
C VAL A 6 3.18 3.56 -9.41
N ASP A 7 2.53 4.59 -9.94
CA ASP A 7 1.20 5.03 -9.49
C ASP A 7 0.13 3.95 -9.73
N LEU A 8 0.18 3.28 -10.89
CA LEU A 8 -0.73 2.17 -11.20
C LEU A 8 -0.51 0.99 -10.26
N LEU A 9 0.75 0.65 -9.97
CA LEU A 9 1.08 -0.41 -9.02
C LEU A 9 0.62 -0.07 -7.60
N GLN A 10 0.85 1.16 -7.13
CA GLN A 10 0.40 1.61 -5.81
C GLN A 10 -1.12 1.44 -5.67
N LYS A 11 -1.90 1.98 -6.61
CA LYS A 11 -3.37 1.90 -6.57
C LYS A 11 -3.89 0.47 -6.58
N LYS A 12 -3.26 -0.41 -7.37
CA LYS A 12 -3.67 -1.82 -7.45
C LYS A 12 -3.39 -2.54 -6.13
N LEU A 13 -2.20 -2.34 -5.57
CA LEU A 13 -1.81 -2.90 -4.28
C LEU A 13 -2.72 -2.40 -3.15
N GLU A 14 -2.98 -1.08 -3.09
CA GLU A 14 -3.88 -0.49 -2.10
C GLU A 14 -5.26 -1.15 -2.14
N LYS A 15 -5.83 -1.37 -3.32
CA LYS A 15 -7.14 -2.03 -3.46
C LYS A 15 -7.10 -3.47 -2.93
N GLU A 16 -6.16 -4.28 -3.43
CA GLU A 16 -6.08 -5.71 -3.08
C GLU A 16 -5.79 -5.90 -1.58
N ILE A 17 -4.93 -5.08 -0.99
CA ILE A 17 -4.61 -5.14 0.44
C ILE A 17 -5.81 -4.71 1.28
N ASN A 18 -6.51 -3.64 0.92
CA ASN A 18 -7.70 -3.19 1.66
C ASN A 18 -8.82 -4.23 1.67
N GLU A 19 -8.98 -5.02 0.60
CA GLU A 19 -9.94 -6.12 0.57
C GLU A 19 -9.61 -7.19 1.62
N VAL A 20 -8.33 -7.52 1.80
CA VAL A 20 -7.86 -8.47 2.83
C VAL A 20 -8.01 -7.89 4.24
N LEU A 21 -7.65 -6.62 4.43
CA LEU A 21 -7.63 -5.96 5.73
C LEU A 21 -9.02 -5.63 6.28
N LYS A 22 -10.06 -5.61 5.43
CA LYS A 22 -11.45 -5.31 5.82
C LYS A 22 -11.95 -6.18 6.99
N GLN A 23 -11.54 -7.44 7.03
CA GLN A 23 -11.92 -8.38 8.11
C GLN A 23 -11.25 -8.07 9.45
N LEU A 24 -10.16 -7.29 9.43
CA LEU A 24 -9.34 -6.94 10.58
C LEU A 24 -9.61 -5.52 11.09
N GLU A 25 -10.62 -4.84 10.55
CA GLU A 25 -10.89 -3.42 10.81
C GLU A 25 -9.68 -2.50 10.53
N LEU A 26 -8.79 -2.91 9.63
CA LEU A 26 -7.64 -2.13 9.20
C LEU A 26 -7.88 -1.59 7.78
N GLN A 27 -7.19 -0.50 7.44
CA GLN A 27 -7.09 -0.01 6.07
C GLN A 27 -5.66 0.47 5.79
N VAL A 28 -5.29 0.49 4.51
CA VAL A 28 -4.04 1.08 4.04
C VAL A 28 -4.13 2.59 4.21
N ASP A 29 -3.15 3.15 4.91
CA ASP A 29 -2.97 4.59 5.03
C ASP A 29 -2.02 5.13 3.95
N LYS A 30 -0.92 4.41 3.70
CA LYS A 30 0.10 4.82 2.73
C LYS A 30 0.89 3.64 2.16
N VAL A 31 1.13 3.66 0.84
CA VAL A 31 2.05 2.73 0.16
C VAL A 31 3.28 3.49 -0.34
N GLU A 32 4.47 3.02 0.02
CA GLU A 32 5.75 3.63 -0.37
C GLU A 32 6.66 2.60 -1.03
N PHE A 33 7.19 2.93 -2.20
CA PHE A 33 8.33 2.24 -2.78
C PHE A 33 9.62 2.89 -2.28
N ARG A 34 10.43 2.15 -1.54
CA ARG A 34 11.75 2.58 -1.07
C ARG A 34 12.82 1.91 -1.93
N SER A 35 13.54 2.72 -2.69
CA SER A 35 14.67 2.27 -3.50
C SER A 35 15.96 2.56 -2.73
N ASN A 36 16.23 1.75 -1.72
CA ASN A 36 17.52 1.75 -1.04
C ASN A 36 18.44 0.77 -1.80
N GLU A 37 19.41 0.14 -1.14
CA GLU A 37 20.23 -0.94 -1.71
C GLU A 37 19.41 -2.12 -2.29
N LYS A 38 18.12 -2.21 -1.93
CA LYS A 38 17.10 -3.09 -2.53
C LYS A 38 15.77 -2.35 -2.66
N LEU A 39 14.96 -2.75 -3.65
CA LEU A 39 13.58 -2.29 -3.79
C LEU A 39 12.74 -2.91 -2.66
N ALA A 40 12.14 -2.05 -1.83
CA ALA A 40 11.23 -2.43 -0.78
C ALA A 40 9.87 -1.74 -0.96
N LEU A 41 8.80 -2.46 -0.60
CA LEU A 41 7.45 -1.92 -0.51
C LEU A 41 7.10 -1.79 0.97
N VAL A 42 6.76 -0.58 1.42
CA VAL A 42 6.29 -0.32 2.79
C VAL A 42 4.82 0.05 2.73
N ILE A 43 4.01 -0.66 3.50
CA ILE A 43 2.56 -0.44 3.59
C ILE A 43 2.25 -0.04 5.03
N ASN A 44 1.85 1.20 5.24
CA ASN A 44 1.39 1.69 6.54
C ASN A 44 -0.10 1.44 6.66
N LEU A 45 -0.52 0.92 7.82
CA LEU A 45 -1.92 0.61 8.11
C LEU A 45 -2.44 1.54 9.18
N ARG A 46 -3.74 1.84 9.11
CA ARG A 46 -4.47 2.51 10.19
C ARG A 46 -5.70 1.69 10.56
N SER A 47 -6.12 1.83 11.82
CA SER A 47 -7.38 1.24 12.28
C SER A 47 -8.56 2.04 11.72
N ASN A 48 -9.65 1.33 11.44
CA ASN A 48 -10.96 1.89 11.15
C ASN A 48 -11.79 2.12 12.42
N SER A 49 -11.34 1.57 13.56
CA SER A 49 -11.94 1.81 14.87
C SER A 49 -11.63 3.24 15.29
N TRP A 50 -12.68 4.05 15.51
CA TRP A 50 -12.61 5.43 15.98
C TRP A 50 -12.16 5.50 17.44
#